data_AF-A0A196NBS9-F1
#
_entry.id   AF-A0A196NBS9-F1
#
_cell.length_a   1.000
_cell.length_b   1.000
_cell.length_c   1.000
_cell.angle_alpha   90.00
_cell.angle_beta   90.00
_cell.angle_gamma   90.00
#
_symmetry.space_group_name_H-M   'P 1'
#
loop_
_entity.id
_entity.type
_entity.pdbx_description
1 polymer ?
#
loop_
_entity_poly.entity_id
_entity_poly.type
_entity_poly.pdbx_seq_one_letter_code
_entity_poly.pdbx_strand_id
1 'polypeptide(L)'
;MAYLGSMIRGSAGGFQPVTRYDPVLAELLREAIIGPASFHEMAAMVRYAESRGLGAIRFRFDDDAALTHPTHPLHVAFLETLRDPALASSYADLGEIAPWRERALATRLPSDMLGARASRKALRTAIQAQGTSWEVRVALCVAARIRFGGEAEWFGREAQALYEMGLFTQARARLAASVAGGGEAIAIG
;
A
#
# COMPACT_ATOMS: atom_id res chain seq x y z
N MET A 1 14.70 39.69 12.18
CA MET A 1 13.53 40.30 12.84
C MET A 1 12.36 40.23 11.88
N ALA A 2 11.24 39.70 12.38
CA ALA A 2 9.87 39.72 11.84
C ALA A 2 9.50 38.84 10.62
N TYR A 3 8.69 37.82 10.94
CA TYR A 3 7.77 37.05 10.12
C TYR A 3 6.47 37.83 9.81
N LEU A 4 5.63 37.25 8.92
CA LEU A 4 4.27 37.62 8.46
C LEU A 4 4.18 38.68 7.36
N GLY A 5 3.48 38.48 6.24
CA GLY A 5 2.69 37.35 5.78
C GLY A 5 1.94 37.75 4.49
N SER A 6 1.56 36.79 3.66
CA SER A 6 0.40 36.98 2.77
C SER A 6 -0.34 35.67 2.62
N MET A 7 -1.58 35.70 3.09
CA MET A 7 -2.61 34.69 2.90
C MET A 7 -2.83 34.44 1.41
N ILE A 8 -2.75 33.18 0.97
CA ILE A 8 -3.40 32.77 -0.28
C ILE A 8 -4.72 32.12 0.10
N ARG A 9 -5.78 32.90 -0.07
CA ARG A 9 -7.17 32.47 -0.02
C ARG A 9 -7.49 31.87 -1.39
N GLY A 10 -7.52 30.55 -1.49
CA GLY A 10 -8.00 29.82 -2.66
C GLY A 10 -9.41 29.29 -2.41
N SER A 11 -10.41 29.98 -2.93
CA SER A 11 -11.80 29.53 -3.00
C SER A 11 -12.00 28.71 -4.27
N ALA A 12 -12.78 27.62 -4.16
CA ALA A 12 -13.44 26.85 -5.22
C ALA A 12 -12.59 25.86 -6.05
N GLY A 13 -12.97 24.58 -5.92
CA GLY A 13 -13.15 23.69 -7.07
C GLY A 13 -11.89 23.08 -7.68
N GLY A 14 -11.30 22.11 -7.02
CA GLY A 14 -10.30 21.24 -7.63
C GLY A 14 -10.06 20.02 -6.76
N PHE A 15 -10.73 18.91 -7.08
CA PHE A 15 -10.44 17.61 -6.49
C PHE A 15 -9.03 17.21 -6.94
N GLN A 16 -8.01 17.51 -6.14
CA GLN A 16 -6.69 16.91 -6.33
C GLN A 16 -6.81 15.44 -5.93
N PRO A 17 -6.42 14.48 -6.78
CA PRO A 17 -6.39 13.09 -6.39
C PRO A 17 -5.32 12.90 -5.31
N VAL A 18 -5.74 12.56 -4.09
CA VAL A 18 -4.90 12.41 -2.88
C VAL A 18 -4.05 11.11 -2.89
N THR A 19 -3.82 10.50 -4.05
CA THR A 19 -3.10 9.21 -4.13
C THR A 19 -2.31 9.07 -5.43
N ARG A 20 -1.50 10.06 -5.76
CA ARG A 20 -0.43 9.86 -6.74
C ARG A 20 0.87 10.20 -6.06
N TYR A 21 1.76 9.21 -5.97
CA TYR A 21 3.17 9.48 -5.73
C TYR A 21 3.60 10.60 -6.70
N ASP A 22 3.83 11.79 -6.14
CA ASP A 22 4.37 12.92 -6.88
C ASP A 22 5.90 12.87 -6.72
N PRO A 23 6.62 12.50 -7.80
CA PRO A 23 8.06 12.36 -7.74
C PRO A 23 8.78 13.67 -7.37
N VAL A 24 8.17 14.84 -7.66
CA VAL A 24 8.75 16.15 -7.35
C VAL A 24 8.63 16.45 -5.85
N LEU A 25 7.49 16.12 -5.23
CA LEU A 25 7.29 16.23 -3.77
C LEU A 25 8.14 15.22 -3.00
N ALA A 26 8.29 14.00 -3.51
CA ALA A 26 9.16 12.98 -2.93
C ALA A 26 10.64 13.39 -2.98
N GLU A 27 11.06 14.09 -4.04
CA GLU A 27 12.41 14.65 -4.18
C GLU A 27 12.67 15.81 -3.21
N LEU A 28 11.64 16.62 -2.93
CA LEU A 28 11.71 17.80 -2.05
C LEU A 28 11.70 17.48 -0.55
N LEU A 29 10.96 16.45 -0.10
CA LEU A 29 10.78 16.17 1.33
C LEU A 29 11.47 14.89 1.79
N ARG A 30 11.75 13.94 0.88
CA ARG A 30 12.27 12.57 1.16
C ARG A 30 11.56 11.85 2.30
N GLU A 31 10.33 12.27 2.60
CA GLU A 31 9.47 11.70 3.62
C GLU A 31 8.14 11.29 2.96
N ALA A 32 7.66 10.10 3.31
CA ALA A 32 6.38 9.58 2.88
C ALA A 32 5.50 9.23 4.09
N ILE A 33 4.29 9.79 4.09
CA ILE A 33 3.28 9.54 5.13
C ILE A 33 2.49 8.28 4.77
N ILE A 34 2.48 7.31 5.67
CA ILE A 34 1.89 5.99 5.49
C ILE A 34 0.62 5.88 6.32
N GLY A 35 -0.49 5.72 5.61
CA GLY A 35 -1.81 5.49 6.18
C GLY A 35 -2.60 4.45 5.38
N PRO A 36 -3.87 4.20 5.73
CA PRO A 36 -4.73 3.22 5.06
C PRO A 36 -4.82 3.39 3.53
N ALA A 37 -4.72 4.63 3.05
CA ALA A 37 -4.74 4.94 1.62
C ALA A 37 -3.43 4.63 0.91
N SER A 38 -2.26 4.81 1.55
CA SER A 38 -0.95 4.86 0.89
C SER A 38 -0.03 3.67 1.15
N PHE A 39 -0.24 2.86 2.19
CA PHE A 39 0.74 1.80 2.57
C PHE A 39 1.10 0.84 1.43
N HIS A 40 0.15 0.53 0.54
CA HIS A 40 0.36 -0.36 -0.60
C HIS A 40 1.41 0.13 -1.62
N GLU A 41 1.78 1.41 -1.58
CA GLU A 41 2.73 2.06 -2.49
C GLU A 41 4.18 2.03 -1.98
N MET A 42 4.41 1.70 -0.70
CA MET A 42 5.73 1.81 -0.05
C MET A 42 6.85 1.13 -0.86
N ALA A 43 6.64 -0.12 -1.28
CA ALA A 43 7.62 -0.86 -2.06
C ALA A 43 7.88 -0.25 -3.45
N ALA A 44 6.84 0.33 -4.08
CA ALA A 44 6.97 1.00 -5.36
C ALA A 44 7.77 2.31 -5.23
N MET A 45 7.55 3.07 -4.16
CA MET A 45 8.33 4.27 -3.85
C MET A 45 9.82 3.95 -3.68
N VAL A 46 10.14 2.88 -2.95
CA VAL A 46 11.53 2.44 -2.74
C VAL A 46 12.18 1.99 -4.04
N ARG A 47 11.51 1.14 -4.84
CA ARG A 47 12.02 0.70 -6.15
C ARG A 47 12.21 1.89 -7.11
N TYR A 48 11.33 2.88 -7.04
CA TYR A 48 11.48 4.11 -7.82
C TYR A 48 12.74 4.87 -7.38
N ALA A 49 12.93 5.08 -6.08
CA ALA A 49 14.13 5.73 -5.55
C ALA A 49 15.41 5.01 -5.99
N GLU A 50 15.45 3.69 -5.84
CA GLU A 50 16.56 2.85 -6.30
C GLU A 50 16.82 3.03 -7.81
N SER A 51 15.78 2.92 -8.65
CA SER A 51 15.91 3.04 -10.12
C SER A 51 16.40 4.41 -10.59
N ARG A 52 16.19 5.44 -9.78
CA ARG A 52 16.55 6.83 -10.07
C ARG A 52 17.83 7.28 -9.35
N GLY A 53 18.44 6.41 -8.54
CA GLY A 53 19.58 6.77 -7.70
C GLY A 53 19.24 7.86 -6.67
N LEU A 54 17.97 7.97 -6.28
CA LEU A 54 17.55 8.89 -5.23
C LEU A 54 18.03 8.36 -3.86
N GLY A 55 18.26 9.25 -2.90
CA GLY A 55 18.53 8.82 -1.52
C GLY A 55 17.38 8.03 -0.91
N ALA A 56 17.58 7.51 0.30
CA ALA A 56 16.55 6.75 1.01
C ALA A 56 15.28 7.57 1.23
N ILE A 57 14.12 6.93 1.10
CA ILE A 57 12.83 7.51 1.47
C ILE A 57 12.56 7.17 2.92
N ARG A 58 12.32 8.19 3.74
CA ARG A 58 11.92 8.05 5.14
C ARG A 58 10.41 7.86 5.24
N PHE A 59 9.96 6.81 5.89
CA PHE A 59 8.56 6.55 6.13
C PHE A 59 8.17 6.93 7.55
N ARG A 60 6.99 7.53 7.69
CA ARG A 60 6.32 7.80 8.97
C ARG A 60 4.83 7.55 8.84
N PHE A 61 4.16 7.28 9.94
CA PHE A 61 2.70 7.14 9.96
C PHE A 61 2.00 8.47 9.71
N ASP A 62 0.73 8.37 9.31
CA ASP A 62 -0.21 9.47 9.52
C ASP A 62 -0.45 9.72 11.02
N ASP A 63 -1.10 10.84 11.34
CA ASP A 63 -1.25 11.30 12.73
C ASP A 63 -1.98 10.28 13.63
N ASP A 64 -2.86 9.46 13.04
CA ASP A 64 -3.65 8.46 13.76
C ASP A 64 -2.95 7.09 13.86
N ALA A 65 -1.93 6.83 13.03
CA ALA A 65 -1.26 5.54 12.90
C ALA A 65 -2.24 4.35 12.85
N ALA A 66 -3.39 4.51 12.19
CA ALA A 66 -4.54 3.61 12.33
C ALA A 66 -4.22 2.14 11.95
N LEU A 67 -3.27 1.95 11.02
CA LEU A 67 -2.80 0.64 10.58
C LEU A 67 -2.10 -0.17 11.67
N THR A 68 -1.66 0.47 12.76
CA THR A 68 -1.02 -0.20 13.90
C THR A 68 -2.03 -0.92 14.80
N HIS A 69 -3.31 -0.55 14.75
CA HIS A 69 -4.34 -1.17 15.55
C HIS A 69 -4.73 -2.55 15.01
N PRO A 70 -4.64 -3.63 15.82
CA PRO A 70 -4.98 -4.98 15.36
C PRO A 70 -6.43 -5.15 14.89
N THR A 71 -7.34 -4.28 15.34
CA THR A 71 -8.75 -4.26 14.96
C THR A 71 -9.00 -3.52 13.65
N HIS A 72 -8.01 -2.80 13.12
CA HIS A 72 -8.17 -2.10 11.85
C HIS A 72 -8.27 -3.12 10.70
N PRO A 73 -9.25 -3.02 9.79
CA PRO A 73 -9.48 -4.05 8.76
C PRO A 73 -8.28 -4.25 7.80
N LEU A 74 -7.44 -3.23 7.63
CA LEU A 74 -6.23 -3.30 6.80
C LEU A 74 -4.95 -3.64 7.58
N HIS A 75 -5.03 -3.92 8.88
CA HIS A 75 -3.86 -4.23 9.70
C HIS A 75 -3.05 -5.41 9.15
N VAL A 76 -3.73 -6.52 8.84
CA VAL A 76 -3.07 -7.72 8.32
C VAL A 76 -2.45 -7.46 6.94
N ALA A 77 -3.13 -6.71 6.07
CA ALA A 77 -2.61 -6.32 4.76
C ALA A 77 -1.40 -5.39 4.87
N PHE A 78 -1.37 -4.51 5.87
CA PHE A 78 -0.21 -3.68 6.19
C PHE A 78 0.98 -4.54 6.62
N LEU A 79 0.78 -5.50 7.54
CA LEU A 79 1.85 -6.44 7.92
C LEU A 79 2.37 -7.24 6.71
N GLU A 80 1.48 -7.73 5.84
CA GLU A 80 1.93 -8.40 4.61
C GLU A 80 2.76 -7.46 3.73
N THR A 81 2.38 -6.19 3.61
CA THR A 81 3.14 -5.19 2.82
C THR A 81 4.54 -4.98 3.39
N LEU A 82 4.67 -4.93 4.72
CA LEU A 82 5.95 -4.79 5.39
C LEU A 82 6.87 -6.01 5.21
N ARG A 83 6.41 -7.10 4.60
CA ARG A 83 7.28 -8.23 4.21
C ARG A 83 7.91 -8.07 2.82
N ASP A 84 7.59 -7.02 2.06
CA ASP A 84 8.22 -6.81 0.75
C ASP A 84 9.75 -6.67 0.91
N PRO A 85 10.56 -7.40 0.12
CA PRO A 85 12.02 -7.30 0.17
C PRO A 85 12.56 -5.90 -0.12
N ALA A 86 11.88 -5.10 -0.95
CA ALA A 86 12.31 -3.73 -1.27
C ALA A 86 12.46 -2.87 -0.01
N LEU A 87 11.62 -3.09 1.00
CA LEU A 87 11.64 -2.38 2.27
C LEU A 87 12.79 -2.80 3.20
N ALA A 88 13.63 -3.77 2.83
CA ALA A 88 14.91 -4.04 3.49
C ALA A 88 16.12 -3.40 2.78
N SER A 89 15.90 -2.71 1.65
CA SER A 89 17.00 -2.05 0.93
C SER A 89 17.48 -0.81 1.67
N SER A 90 18.69 -0.34 1.34
CA SER A 90 19.23 0.94 1.81
C SER A 90 18.45 2.17 1.33
N TYR A 91 17.49 1.99 0.42
CA TYR A 91 16.61 3.04 -0.08
C TYR A 91 15.33 3.20 0.75
N ALA A 92 15.14 2.39 1.79
CA ALA A 92 14.03 2.45 2.72
C ALA A 92 14.52 2.84 4.13
N ASP A 93 14.26 4.07 4.56
CA ASP A 93 14.37 4.45 5.98
C ASP A 93 13.00 4.24 6.63
N LEU A 94 12.84 3.14 7.35
CA LEU A 94 11.56 2.79 7.95
C LEU A 94 11.24 3.61 9.22
N GLY A 95 12.19 4.35 9.80
CA GLY A 95 11.96 5.15 11.01
C GLY A 95 11.14 4.42 12.08
N GLU A 96 10.00 5.00 12.46
CA GLU A 96 9.07 4.46 13.46
C GLU A 96 8.28 3.21 12.99
N ILE A 97 8.32 2.89 11.70
CA ILE A 97 7.70 1.69 11.12
C ILE A 97 8.61 0.46 11.29
N ALA A 98 9.91 0.64 11.55
CA ALA A 98 10.86 -0.48 11.67
C ALA A 98 10.40 -1.59 12.65
N PRO A 99 9.89 -1.29 13.87
CA PRO A 99 9.37 -2.33 14.77
C PRO A 99 8.19 -3.12 14.21
N TRP A 100 7.38 -2.51 13.33
CA TRP A 100 6.27 -3.17 12.66
C TRP A 100 6.74 -4.13 11.57
N ARG A 101 7.85 -3.82 10.90
CA ARG A 101 8.47 -4.77 9.96
C ARG A 101 9.00 -5.98 10.69
N GLU A 102 9.69 -5.79 11.80
CA GLU A 102 10.15 -6.91 12.65
C GLU A 102 8.98 -7.78 13.09
N ARG A 103 7.88 -7.16 13.55
CA ARG A 103 6.65 -7.87 13.90
C ARG A 103 6.03 -8.61 12.71
N ALA A 104 5.97 -7.99 11.53
CA ALA A 104 5.45 -8.62 10.32
C ALA A 104 6.26 -9.87 9.94
N LEU A 105 7.58 -9.83 10.11
CA LEU A 105 8.47 -10.98 9.84
C LEU A 105 8.34 -12.08 10.90
N ALA A 106 8.03 -11.74 12.15
CA ALA A 106 7.88 -12.69 13.26
C ALA A 106 6.46 -13.29 13.40
N THR A 107 5.44 -12.61 12.86
CA THR A 107 4.03 -13.01 13.00
C THR A 107 3.64 -13.98 11.89
N ARG A 108 2.88 -15.02 12.20
CA ARG A 108 2.28 -15.89 11.18
C ARG A 108 1.14 -15.15 10.46
N LEU A 109 1.28 -14.92 9.16
CA LEU A 109 0.30 -14.22 8.33
C LEU A 109 -0.42 -15.19 7.37
N PRO A 110 -1.55 -14.78 6.74
CA PRO A 110 -2.31 -15.65 5.84
C PRO A 110 -1.48 -16.29 4.72
N SER A 111 -0.51 -15.56 4.18
CA SER A 111 0.36 -16.08 3.11
C SER A 111 1.24 -17.27 3.54
N ASP A 112 1.54 -17.40 4.84
CA ASP A 112 2.36 -18.49 5.38
C ASP A 112 1.65 -19.85 5.28
N MET A 113 0.31 -19.85 5.25
CA MET A 113 -0.49 -21.07 5.10
C MET A 113 -0.36 -21.72 3.72
N LEU A 114 0.13 -20.98 2.72
CA LEU A 114 0.25 -21.46 1.34
C LEU A 114 1.61 -22.12 1.05
N GLY A 115 2.56 -22.02 1.98
CA GLY A 115 3.93 -22.47 1.81
C GLY A 115 4.80 -21.54 0.95
N ALA A 116 6.12 -21.73 1.03
CA ALA A 116 7.11 -20.84 0.44
C ALA A 116 7.06 -20.75 -1.10
N ARG A 117 6.54 -21.77 -1.78
CA ARG A 117 6.51 -21.88 -3.25
C ARG A 117 5.08 -21.97 -3.81
N ALA A 118 4.10 -21.37 -3.14
CA ALA A 118 2.72 -21.43 -3.61
C ALA A 118 2.62 -20.85 -5.03
N SER A 119 1.97 -21.58 -5.93
CA SER A 119 1.74 -21.15 -7.31
C SER A 119 0.69 -20.04 -7.39
N ARG A 120 0.66 -19.33 -8.52
CA ARG A 120 -0.43 -18.36 -8.82
C ARG A 120 -1.81 -18.99 -8.71
N LYS A 121 -1.96 -20.26 -9.14
CA LYS A 121 -3.22 -21.01 -9.02
C LYS A 121 -3.60 -21.22 -7.55
N ALA A 122 -2.65 -21.65 -6.71
CA ALA A 122 -2.89 -21.85 -5.28
C ALA A 122 -3.32 -20.55 -4.58
N LEU A 123 -2.68 -19.42 -4.89
CA LEU A 123 -3.05 -18.11 -4.34
C LEU A 123 -4.45 -17.67 -4.78
N ARG A 124 -4.81 -17.84 -6.06
CA ARG A 124 -6.17 -17.54 -6.56
C ARG A 124 -7.23 -18.39 -5.84
N THR A 125 -6.98 -19.69 -5.72
CA THR A 125 -7.88 -20.60 -5.00
C THR A 125 -8.00 -20.22 -3.53
N ALA A 126 -6.90 -19.84 -2.88
CA ALA A 126 -6.92 -19.39 -1.50
C ALA A 126 -7.74 -18.12 -1.30
N ILE A 127 -7.55 -17.10 -2.16
CA ILE A 127 -8.34 -15.86 -2.14
C ILE A 127 -9.83 -16.17 -2.32
N GLN A 128 -10.19 -17.04 -3.26
CA GLN A 128 -11.58 -17.44 -3.50
C GLN A 128 -12.18 -18.19 -2.30
N ALA A 129 -11.41 -19.09 -1.68
CA ALA A 129 -11.86 -19.90 -0.55
C ALA A 129 -12.18 -19.08 0.71
N GLN A 130 -11.66 -17.85 0.83
CA GLN A 130 -11.94 -16.98 1.97
C GLN A 130 -13.36 -16.38 1.97
N GLY A 131 -14.10 -16.43 0.86
CA GLY A 131 -15.48 -15.93 0.80
C GLY A 131 -15.63 -14.48 1.29
N THR A 132 -16.37 -14.30 2.40
CA THR A 132 -16.63 -12.99 3.04
C THR A 132 -15.56 -12.56 4.04
N SER A 133 -14.45 -13.31 4.20
CA SER A 133 -13.30 -12.85 4.98
C SER A 133 -12.44 -11.90 4.15
N TRP A 134 -12.98 -10.69 3.93
CA TRP A 134 -12.42 -9.71 3.01
C TRP A 134 -11.03 -9.21 3.42
N GLU A 135 -10.77 -9.04 4.71
CA GLU A 135 -9.47 -8.64 5.28
C GLU A 135 -8.38 -9.63 4.87
N VAL A 136 -8.70 -10.92 4.95
CA VAL A 136 -7.80 -12.01 4.56
C VAL A 136 -7.60 -12.02 3.05
N ARG A 137 -8.66 -11.76 2.27
CA ARG A 137 -8.56 -11.63 0.80
C ARG A 137 -7.63 -10.50 0.40
N VAL A 138 -7.74 -9.33 1.03
CA VAL A 138 -6.85 -8.19 0.80
C VAL A 138 -5.40 -8.57 1.15
N ALA A 139 -5.16 -9.16 2.32
CA ALA A 139 -3.84 -9.60 2.75
C ALA A 139 -3.20 -10.60 1.76
N LEU A 140 -3.97 -11.58 1.27
CA LEU A 140 -3.51 -12.54 0.26
C LEU A 140 -3.23 -11.88 -1.10
N CYS A 141 -3.99 -10.85 -1.49
CA CYS A 141 -3.70 -10.06 -2.70
C CYS A 141 -2.38 -9.29 -2.56
N VAL A 142 -2.12 -8.68 -1.40
CA VAL A 142 -0.84 -8.04 -1.10
C VAL A 142 0.32 -9.04 -1.21
N ALA A 143 0.20 -10.21 -0.58
CA ALA A 143 1.22 -11.25 -0.66
C ALA A 143 1.44 -11.75 -2.09
N ALA A 144 0.38 -11.83 -2.90
CA ALA A 144 0.50 -12.17 -4.32
C ALA A 144 1.28 -11.10 -5.10
N ARG A 145 1.07 -9.81 -4.82
CA ARG A 145 1.84 -8.71 -5.43
C ARG A 145 3.33 -8.77 -5.08
N ILE A 146 3.65 -9.09 -3.83
CA ILE A 146 5.05 -9.23 -3.40
C ILE A 146 5.71 -10.40 -4.13
N ARG A 147 5.00 -11.53 -4.27
CA ARG A 147 5.55 -12.77 -4.84
C ARG A 147 5.66 -12.76 -6.36
N PHE A 148 4.66 -12.22 -7.05
CA PHE A 148 4.54 -12.30 -8.51
C PHE A 148 4.71 -10.96 -9.23
N GLY A 149 4.93 -9.88 -8.48
CA GLY A 149 4.97 -8.52 -9.00
C GLY A 149 3.60 -7.84 -8.93
N GLY A 150 3.61 -6.52 -9.08
CA GLY A 150 2.42 -5.65 -9.08
C GLY A 150 1.56 -5.78 -10.34
N GLU A 151 1.22 -7.01 -10.73
CA GLU A 151 0.35 -7.28 -11.88
C GLU A 151 -1.07 -6.77 -11.61
N ALA A 152 -1.73 -6.30 -12.68
CA ALA A 152 -3.08 -5.73 -12.62
C ALA A 152 -4.11 -6.66 -11.97
N GLU A 153 -4.02 -7.97 -12.20
CA GLU A 153 -4.92 -8.96 -11.61
C GLU A 153 -5.04 -8.82 -10.08
N TRP A 154 -3.91 -8.72 -9.39
CA TRP A 154 -3.88 -8.70 -7.92
C TRP A 154 -4.47 -7.40 -7.38
N PHE A 155 -4.19 -6.28 -8.04
CA PHE A 155 -4.78 -4.99 -7.72
C PHE A 155 -6.29 -4.98 -7.95
N GLY A 156 -6.79 -5.56 -9.04
CA GLY A 156 -8.23 -5.64 -9.31
C GLY A 156 -8.97 -6.49 -8.26
N ARG A 157 -8.40 -7.64 -7.86
CA ARG A 157 -8.95 -8.48 -6.78
C ARG A 157 -8.91 -7.78 -5.42
N GLU A 158 -7.83 -7.05 -5.12
CA GLU A 158 -7.69 -6.24 -3.91
C GLU A 158 -8.77 -5.14 -3.88
N ALA A 159 -8.95 -4.42 -4.99
CA ALA A 159 -9.96 -3.37 -5.12
C ALA A 159 -11.38 -3.89 -4.88
N GLN A 160 -11.72 -5.06 -5.44
CA GLN A 160 -13.03 -5.68 -5.23
C GLN A 160 -13.26 -6.04 -3.76
N ALA A 161 -12.27 -6.64 -3.09
CA ALA A 161 -12.38 -6.99 -1.67
C ALA A 161 -12.52 -5.74 -0.79
N LEU A 162 -11.76 -4.68 -1.08
CA LEU A 162 -11.87 -3.39 -0.38
C LEU A 162 -13.23 -2.72 -0.58
N TYR A 163 -13.80 -2.82 -1.77
CA TYR A 163 -15.13 -2.28 -2.06
C TYR A 163 -16.22 -3.02 -1.27
N GLU A 164 -16.16 -4.35 -1.23
CA GLU A 164 -17.09 -5.19 -0.45
C GLU A 164 -17.04 -4.90 1.07
N MET A 165 -15.91 -4.40 1.56
CA MET A 165 -15.76 -3.94 2.95
C MET A 165 -16.26 -2.50 3.20
N GLY A 166 -16.68 -1.78 2.17
CA GLY A 166 -17.03 -0.35 2.25
C GLY A 166 -15.83 0.60 2.28
N LEU A 167 -14.61 0.11 2.00
CA LEU A 167 -13.37 0.92 1.97
C LEU A 167 -13.17 1.55 0.59
N PHE A 168 -14.14 2.38 0.18
CA PHE A 168 -14.25 2.88 -1.21
C PHE A 168 -13.06 3.71 -1.67
N THR A 169 -12.46 4.50 -0.79
CA THR A 169 -11.26 5.31 -1.14
C THR A 169 -10.08 4.42 -1.46
N GLN A 170 -9.84 3.39 -0.65
CA GLN A 170 -8.78 2.41 -0.87
C GLN A 170 -9.09 1.57 -2.11
N ALA A 171 -10.33 1.11 -2.28
CA ALA A 171 -10.75 0.36 -3.45
C ALA A 171 -10.46 1.11 -4.76
N ARG A 172 -10.80 2.41 -4.83
CA ARG A 172 -10.50 3.26 -6.00
C ARG A 172 -9.01 3.40 -6.27
N ALA A 173 -8.19 3.56 -5.24
CA ALA A 173 -6.74 3.63 -5.39
C ALA A 173 -6.16 2.32 -5.99
N ARG A 174 -6.60 1.15 -5.50
CA ARG A 174 -6.18 -0.15 -6.04
C ARG A 174 -6.69 -0.37 -7.46
N LEU A 175 -7.91 0.06 -7.78
CA LEU A 175 -8.42 -0.01 -9.14
C LEU A 175 -7.59 0.85 -10.09
N ALA A 176 -7.22 2.08 -9.69
CA ALA A 176 -6.36 2.94 -10.49
C ALA A 176 -5.00 2.28 -10.76
N ALA A 177 -4.41 1.63 -9.75
CA ALA A 177 -3.17 0.87 -9.92
C ALA A 177 -3.34 -0.34 -10.88
N SER A 178 -4.47 -1.04 -10.80
CA SER A 178 -4.82 -2.12 -11.74
C SER A 178 -4.89 -1.61 -13.19
N VAL A 179 -5.62 -0.52 -13.41
CA VAL A 179 -5.78 0.10 -14.75
C VAL A 179 -4.44 0.58 -15.30
N ALA A 180 -3.62 1.24 -14.47
CA ALA A 180 -2.28 1.67 -14.87
C ALA A 180 -1.36 0.49 -15.26
N GLY A 181 -1.58 -0.69 -14.65
CA GLY A 181 -0.88 -1.93 -14.98
C GLY A 181 -1.45 -2.68 -16.19
N GLY A 182 -2.39 -2.10 -16.95
CA GLY A 182 -3.01 -2.71 -18.14
C GLY A 182 -4.24 -3.58 -17.83
N GLY A 183 -4.77 -3.51 -16.61
CA GLY A 183 -6.05 -4.12 -16.26
C GLY A 183 -7.23 -3.40 -16.90
N GLU A 184 -8.33 -4.12 -17.10
CA GLU A 184 -9.58 -3.51 -17.58
C GLU A 184 -10.12 -2.51 -16.56
N ALA A 185 -10.62 -1.37 -17.05
CA ALA A 185 -11.35 -0.41 -16.25
C ALA A 185 -12.72 -1.00 -15.89
N ILE A 186 -12.79 -1.74 -14.79
CA ILE A 186 -14.04 -2.27 -14.27
C ILE A 186 -14.70 -1.18 -13.43
N ALA A 187 -15.94 -0.83 -13.74
CA ALA A 187 -16.76 -0.01 -12.87
C ALA A 187 -17.01 -0.79 -11.58
N ILE A 188 -16.39 -0.37 -10.49
CA ILE A 188 -16.72 -0.88 -9.17
C ILE A 188 -17.81 0.05 -8.61
N GLY A 189 -19.07 -0.32 -8.91
CA GLY A 189 -20.31 0.21 -8.31
C GLY A 189 -20.47 1.73 -8.25
#